data_AF-A0A0N8NZX3-F1
#
_entry.id   AF-A0A0N8NZX3-F1
#
_cell.length_a   1.000
_cell.length_b   1.000
_cell.length_c   1.000
_cell.angle_alpha   90.00
_cell.angle_beta   90.00
_cell.angle_gamma   90.00
#
_symmetry.space_group_name_H-M   'P 1'
#
loop_
_entity.id
_entity.type
_entity.pdbx_description
1 polymer ?
#
loop_
_entity_poly.entity_id
_entity_poly.type
_entity_poly.pdbx_seq_one_letter_code
_entity_poly.pdbx_strand_id
1 'polypeptide(L)' 'MSICSGDSGGPLILYNSSSGQWQQIGINSFVAEDQCTAGYPSGYVRLTSFLQYIGETTGLVIN' A
#
# COMPACT_ATOMS: atom_id res chain seq x y z
N MET A 1 7.76 -12.95 1.61
CA MET A 1 6.44 -12.98 0.95
C MET A 1 6.35 -11.76 0.06
N SER A 2 6.13 -11.92 -1.24
CA SER A 2 5.90 -10.83 -2.20
C SER A 2 4.40 -10.79 -2.56
N ILE A 3 3.91 -9.72 -3.18
CA ILE A 3 2.53 -9.65 -3.71
C ILE A 3 2.34 -10.75 -4.76
N CYS A 4 1.26 -11.53 -4.65
CA CYS A 4 0.86 -12.54 -5.63
C CYS A 4 -0.41 -12.15 -6.39
N SER A 5 -0.72 -12.91 -7.46
CA SER A 5 -2.01 -12.78 -8.14
C SER A 5 -3.15 -13.05 -7.15
N GLY A 6 -4.09 -12.10 -7.07
CA GLY A 6 -5.18 -12.12 -6.09
C GLY A 6 -4.99 -11.16 -4.91
N ASP A 7 -3.79 -10.64 -4.70
CA ASP A 7 -3.50 -9.69 -3.59
C ASP A 7 -3.71 -8.21 -3.97
N SER A 8 -4.12 -7.94 -5.21
CA SER A 8 -4.34 -6.57 -5.73
C SER A 8 -5.31 -5.78 -4.85
N GLY A 9 -4.94 -4.54 -4.53
CA GLY A 9 -5.74 -3.68 -3.63
C GLY A 9 -5.46 -3.88 -2.13
N GLY A 10 -4.69 -4.90 -1.75
CA GLY A 10 -4.30 -5.13 -0.35
C GLY A 10 -3.39 -4.02 0.23
N PRO A 11 -3.39 -3.82 1.56
CA PRO A 11 -2.64 -2.74 2.20
C PRO A 11 -1.17 -3.12 2.46
N LEU A 12 -0.26 -2.18 2.20
CA LEU A 12 1.09 -2.21 2.77
C LEU A 12 1.08 -1.40 4.08
N ILE A 13 1.34 -2.06 5.20
CA ILE A 13 1.25 -1.46 6.54
C ILE A 13 2.63 -1.42 7.20
N LEU A 14 2.95 -0.31 7.86
CA LEU A 14 4.16 -0.12 8.66
C LEU A 14 3.79 0.30 10.08
N TYR A 15 4.49 -0.25 11.08
CA TYR A 15 4.35 0.19 12.46
C TYR A 15 5.18 1.45 12.70
N ASN A 16 4.52 2.54 13.06
CA ASN A 16 5.17 3.80 13.41
C ASN A 16 5.40 3.83 14.93
N SER A 17 6.64 3.58 15.35
CA SER A 17 7.03 3.53 16.76
C SER A 17 6.89 4.87 17.49
N SER A 18 6.94 6.01 16.78
CA SER A 18 6.76 7.33 17.38
C SER A 18 5.30 7.61 17.75
N SER A 19 4.36 7.15 16.94
CA SER A 19 2.91 7.28 17.18
C SER A 19 2.30 6.09 17.93
N GLY A 20 2.98 4.94 17.95
CA GLY A 20 2.45 3.70 18.50
C GLY A 20 1.35 3.05 17.64
N GLN A 21 1.22 3.44 16.36
CA GLN A 21 0.13 3.03 15.49
C GLN A 21 0.62 2.31 14.22
N TRP A 22 -0.22 1.40 13.72
CA TRP A 22 -0.06 0.82 12.40
C TRP A 22 -0.61 1.78 11.34
N GLN A 23 0.20 2.08 10.34
CA GLN A 23 -0.14 3.02 9.27
C GLN A 23 -0.08 2.32 7.92
N GLN A 24 -1.13 2.46 7.13
CA GLN A 24 -1.09 2.04 5.74
C GLN A 24 -0.31 3.08 4.93
N ILE A 25 0.72 2.63 4.21
CA ILE A 25 1.61 3.50 3.42
C ILE A 25 1.55 3.21 1.92
N GLY A 26 0.94 2.08 1.53
CA GLY A 26 0.79 1.71 0.14
C GLY A 26 -0.37 0.74 -0.12
N ILE A 27 -0.60 0.49 -1.41
CA ILE A 27 -1.61 -0.45 -1.91
C ILE A 27 -0.94 -1.35 -2.94
N ASN A 28 -1.18 -2.65 -2.87
CA ASN A 28 -0.67 -3.62 -3.84
C ASN A 28 -1.13 -3.26 -5.26
N SER A 29 -0.17 -3.00 -6.16
CA SER A 29 -0.44 -2.49 -7.50
C SER A 29 -0.22 -3.55 -8.58
N PHE A 30 0.98 -4.08 -8.68
CA PHE A 30 1.35 -5.08 -9.69
C PHE A 30 2.21 -6.19 -9.09
N VAL A 31 2.12 -7.35 -9.73
CA VAL A 31 2.89 -8.56 -9.44
C VAL A 31 3.85 -8.81 -10.60
N ALA A 32 5.00 -9.40 -10.30
CA ALA A 32 5.92 -9.87 -11.34
C ALA A 32 5.26 -11.01 -12.13
N GLU A 33 5.40 -10.99 -13.46
CA GLU A 33 4.86 -12.04 -14.35
C GLU A 33 5.48 -13.42 -14.04
N ASP A 34 6.78 -13.43 -13.73
CA ASP A 34 7.60 -14.61 -13.43
C ASP A 34 7.35 -15.26 -12.05
N GLN A 35 6.17 -15.04 -11.45
CA GLN A 35 5.74 -15.53 -10.13
C GLN A 35 6.24 -14.70 -8.94
N CYS A 36 5.42 -14.66 -7.89
CA CYS A 36 5.64 -13.85 -6.69
C CYS A 36 6.70 -14.37 -5.72
N THR A 37 7.24 -15.57 -5.95
CA THR A 37 8.31 -16.16 -5.12
C THR A 37 9.70 -16.05 -5.76
N ALA A 38 9.80 -15.48 -6.96
CA ALA A 38 11.04 -15.35 -7.71
C ALA A 38 12.02 -14.29 -7.17
N GLY A 39 11.69 -13.62 -6.06
CA GLY A 39 12.56 -12.63 -5.42
C GLY A 39 12.51 -11.22 -6.03
N TYR A 40 11.65 -10.99 -7.02
CA TYR A 40 11.41 -9.66 -7.57
C TYR A 40 10.75 -8.72 -6.55
N PRO A 41 11.04 -7.40 -6.63
CA PRO A 41 10.40 -6.42 -5.78
C PRO A 41 8.89 -6.37 -6.05
N SER A 42 8.13 -6.17 -4.98
CA SER A 42 6.69 -5.91 -5.03
C SER A 42 6.41 -4.46 -5.46
N GLY A 43 5.41 -4.27 -6.32
CA GLY A 43 4.96 -2.96 -6.77
C GLY A 43 3.79 -2.41 -5.95
N TYR A 44 3.94 -1.21 -5.40
CA TYR A 44 2.90 -0.55 -4.59
C TYR A 44 2.54 0.82 -5.16
N VAL A 45 1.26 1.20 -5.06
CA VAL A 45 0.85 2.60 -5.13
C VAL A 45 1.33 3.30 -3.86
N ARG A 46 2.00 4.44 -4.00
CA ARG A 46 2.38 5.29 -2.85
C ARG A 46 1.17 6.06 -2.33
N LEU A 47 0.50 5.51 -1.31
CA LEU A 47 -0.77 6.03 -0.76
C LEU A 47 -0.68 7.51 -0.37
N THR A 48 0.45 7.92 0.18
CA THR A 48 0.68 9.31 0.62
C THR A 48 0.58 10.34 -0.50
N SER A 49 0.72 9.92 -1.77
CA SER A 49 0.58 10.81 -2.92
C SER A 49 -0.89 11.09 -3.28
N PHE A 50 -1.84 10.37 -2.66
CA PHE A 50 -3.27 10.43 -2.96
C PHE A 50 -4.13 10.86 -1.76
N LEU A 51 -3.52 11.27 -0.64
CA LEU A 51 -4.27 11.66 0.57
C LEU A 51 -5.25 12.81 0.30
N GLN A 52 -4.86 13.78 -0.53
CA GLN A 52 -5.75 14.87 -0.93
C GLN A 52 -7.00 14.34 -1.65
N TYR A 53 -6.80 13.51 -2.69
CA TYR A 53 -7.91 12.91 -3.44
C TYR A 53 -8.83 12.09 -2.53
N ILE A 54 -8.27 11.32 -1.60
CA ILE A 54 -9.04 10.52 -0.64
C ILE A 54 -9.85 11.43 0.28
N GLY A 55 -9.24 12.49 0.81
CA GLY A 55 -9.92 13.47 1.67
C GLY A 55 -11.07 14.17 0.94
N GLU A 56 -10.83 14.65 -0.29
CA GLU A 56 -11.85 15.28 -1.14
C GLU A 56 -13.01 14.33 -1.48
N THR A 57 -12.72 13.07 -1.77
CA THR A 57 -13.72 12.07 -2.15
C THR A 57 -14.57 11.60 -0.97
N THR A 58 -13.96 11.47 0.21
CA THR A 58 -14.62 10.90 1.41
C THR A 58 -15.19 11.97 2.35
N GLY A 59 -14.76 13.23 2.20
CA GLY A 59 -15.04 14.31 3.15
C GLY A 59 -14.25 14.21 4.46
N LEU A 60 -13.28 13.28 4.54
CA LEU A 60 -12.42 13.15 5.71
C LEU A 60 -11.29 14.17 5.66
N VAL A 61 -11.01 14.79 6.81
CA VAL A 61 -9.82 15.61 6.99
C VAL A 61 -8.67 14.65 7.31
N ILE A 62 -7.70 14.56 6.40
CA ILE A 62 -6.51 13.72 6.54
C ILE A 62 -5.31 14.65 6.75
N ASN A 63 -4.64 14.48 7.89
CA ASN A 63 -3.59 15.36 8.41
C ASN A 63 -2.21 14.72 8.25
#